data_AF-A0A939UZQ5-F1
#
_entry.id   AF-A0A939UZQ5-F1
#
_cell.length_a   1.000
_cell.length_b   1.000
_cell.length_c   1.000
_cell.angle_alpha   90.00
_cell.angle_beta   90.00
_cell.angle_gamma   90.00
#
_symmetry.space_group_name_H-M   'P 1'
#
loop_
_entity.id
_entity.type
_entity.pdbx_description
1 polymer ?
#
loop_
_entity_poly.entity_id
_entity_poly.type
_entity_poly.pdbx_seq_one_letter_code
_entity_poly.pdbx_strand_id
1 'polypeptide(L)' 'MQHRSFFYRAYDLYRDGFRHMTIGKMLWLIVLVKLFLIFVVLKIFFFPNFLSQHAEKGEEAEYVATQLLNP' A
#
# COMPACT_ATOMS: atom_id res chain seq x y z
N MET A 1 32.17 -9.37 -21.89
CA MET A 1 31.39 -10.48 -21.28
C MET A 1 30.13 -9.89 -20.66
N GLN A 2 28.99 -9.93 -21.37
CA GLN A 2 27.75 -9.22 -20.98
C GLN A 2 26.78 -10.16 -20.26
N HIS A 3 26.74 -10.09 -18.93
CA HIS A 3 25.74 -10.74 -18.07
C HIS A 3 24.39 -9.97 -18.04
N ARG A 4 23.99 -9.32 -19.14
CA ARG A 4 22.83 -8.40 -19.18
C ARG A 4 21.61 -8.93 -19.94
N SER A 5 21.57 -10.18 -20.38
CA SER A 5 20.61 -10.59 -21.43
C SER A 5 19.39 -11.37 -20.94
N PHE A 6 19.48 -12.15 -19.86
CA PHE A 6 18.37 -13.04 -19.46
C PHE A 6 17.26 -12.31 -18.70
N PHE A 7 17.59 -11.57 -17.65
CA PHE A 7 16.62 -10.80 -16.87
C PHE A 7 15.93 -9.71 -17.69
N TYR A 8 16.66 -9.06 -18.61
CA TYR A 8 16.10 -8.06 -19.49
C TYR A 8 15.13 -8.67 -20.52
N ARG A 9 15.44 -9.85 -21.09
CA ARG A 9 14.49 -10.58 -21.96
C ARG A 9 13.25 -11.06 -21.21
N ALA A 10 13.42 -11.54 -19.98
CA ALA A 10 12.30 -11.96 -19.14
C ALA A 10 11.38 -10.77 -18.79
N TYR A 11 11.97 -9.61 -18.45
CA TYR A 11 11.23 -8.38 -18.22
C TYR A 11 10.52 -7.89 -19.48
N ASP A 12 11.18 -7.92 -20.63
CA ASP A 12 10.63 -7.45 -21.90
C ASP A 12 9.46 -8.34 -22.36
N LEU A 13 9.59 -9.67 -22.25
CA LEU A 13 8.49 -10.61 -22.53
C LEU A 13 7.28 -10.40 -21.62
N TYR A 14 7.51 -10.18 -20.31
CA TYR A 14 6.44 -9.90 -19.35
C TYR A 14 5.78 -8.54 -19.64
N ARG A 15 6.60 -7.52 -19.94
CA ARG A 15 6.13 -6.16 -20.26
C ARG A 15 5.35 -6.14 -21.57
N ASP A 16 5.82 -6.81 -22.62
CA ASP A 16 5.12 -6.89 -23.90
C ASP A 16 3.86 -7.74 -23.81
N GLY A 17 3.89 -8.89 -23.12
CA GLY A 17 2.70 -9.70 -22.84
C GLY A 17 1.64 -8.91 -22.06
N PHE A 18 2.05 -8.20 -21.01
CA PHE A 18 1.17 -7.35 -20.20
C PHE A 18 0.66 -6.14 -20.99
N ARG A 19 1.46 -5.58 -21.90
CA ARG A 19 1.09 -4.44 -22.74
C ARG A 19 0.14 -4.82 -23.88
N HIS A 20 0.26 -6.02 -24.44
CA HIS A 20 -0.63 -6.53 -25.50
C HIS A 20 -1.97 -7.08 -24.97
N MET A 21 -2.09 -7.35 -23.66
CA MET A 21 -3.35 -7.82 -23.07
C MET A 21 -4.25 -6.68 -22.60
N THR A 22 -5.31 -6.40 -23.36
CA THR A 22 -6.40 -5.49 -22.94
C THR A 22 -7.10 -5.99 -21.66
N ILE A 23 -7.29 -7.30 -21.55
CA ILE A 23 -7.91 -7.94 -20.39
C ILE A 23 -6.98 -7.90 -19.17
N GLY A 24 -5.68 -8.16 -19.35
CA GLY A 24 -4.69 -8.16 -18.26
C GLY A 24 -4.55 -6.79 -17.59
N LYS A 25 -4.55 -5.71 -18.37
CA LYS A 25 -4.55 -4.34 -17.85
C LYS A 25 -5.80 -4.04 -17.03
N MET A 26 -6.98 -4.50 -17.50
CA MET A 26 -8.24 -4.33 -16.78
C MET A 26 -8.24 -5.09 -15.45
N LEU A 27 -7.76 -6.35 -15.43
CA LEU A 27 -7.61 -7.10 -14.18
C LEU A 27 -6.62 -6.44 -13.22
N TRP A 28 -5.48 -5.97 -13.71
CA TRP A 28 -4.49 -5.32 -12.87
C TRP A 28 -5.02 -4.02 -12.26
N LEU A 29 -5.79 -3.25 -13.04
CA LEU A 29 -6.51 -2.07 -12.54
C LEU A 29 -7.50 -2.46 -11.45
N ILE A 30 -8.27 -3.54 -11.61
CA ILE A 30 -9.19 -4.04 -10.57
C ILE A 30 -8.44 -4.39 -9.28
N VAL A 31 -7.30 -5.08 -9.39
CA VAL A 31 -6.45 -5.42 -8.23
C VAL A 31 -5.93 -4.16 -7.55
N LEU A 32 -5.44 -3.19 -8.32
CA LEU A 32 -4.94 -1.91 -7.80
C LEU A 32 -6.05 -1.13 -7.07
N VAL A 33 -7.25 -1.06 -7.66
CA VAL A 33 -8.42 -0.43 -7.03
C VAL A 33 -8.82 -1.16 -5.74
N LYS A 34 -8.86 -2.50 -5.74
CA LYS A 34 -9.13 -3.27 -4.51
C LYS A 34 -8.10 -3.01 -3.42
N LEU A 35 -6.81 -3.01 -3.77
CA LEU A 35 -5.73 -2.71 -2.82
C LEU A 35 -5.87 -1.30 -2.26
N PHE A 36 -6.16 -0.32 -3.10
CA PHE A 36 -6.42 1.06 -2.67
C PHE A 36 -7.63 1.14 -1.74
N LEU A 37 -8.74 0.50 -2.09
CA LEU A 37 -9.96 0.50 -1.28
C LEU A 37 -9.73 -0.18 0.08
N ILE A 38 -9.05 -1.32 0.13
CA ILE A 38 -8.68 -1.99 1.39
C ILE A 38 -7.77 -1.07 2.20
N PHE A 39 -6.77 -0.45 1.59
CA PHE A 39 -5.88 0.48 2.28
C PHE A 39 -6.62 1.70 2.83
N VAL A 40 -7.55 2.28 2.07
CA VAL A 40 -8.37 3.42 2.49
C VAL A 40 -9.34 3.02 3.60
N VAL A 41 -10.02 1.88 3.49
CA VAL A 41 -10.92 1.38 4.55
C VAL A 41 -10.14 1.06 5.82
N LEU A 42 -9.01 0.35 5.72
CA LEU A 42 -8.14 0.13 6.87
C LEU A 42 -7.64 1.46 7.42
N LYS A 43 -7.27 2.43 6.57
CA LYS A 43 -6.82 3.75 7.04
C LYS A 43 -7.93 4.51 7.75
N ILE A 44 -9.14 4.55 7.21
CA ILE A 44 -10.31 5.23 7.79
C ILE A 44 -10.98 4.40 8.90
N PHE A 45 -10.66 3.13 9.09
CA PHE A 45 -11.23 2.35 10.20
C PHE A 45 -10.24 2.20 11.35
N PHE A 46 -8.97 1.93 11.04
CA PHE A 46 -7.90 1.86 12.04
C PHE A 46 -7.46 3.26 12.50
N PHE A 47 -7.28 4.26 11.63
CA PHE A 47 -6.72 5.54 12.12
C PHE A 47 -7.70 6.45 12.86
N PRO A 48 -8.97 6.66 12.46
CA PRO A 48 -9.85 7.52 13.24
C PRO A 48 -10.28 6.84 14.55
N ASN A 49 -10.46 5.52 14.66
CA ASN A 49 -10.67 4.93 15.98
C ASN A 49 -9.41 4.96 16.87
N PHE A 50 -8.20 5.02 16.29
CA PHE A 50 -6.98 5.26 17.06
C PHE A 50 -6.82 6.73 17.47
N LEU A 51 -7.18 7.69 16.61
CA LEU A 51 -7.03 9.12 16.85
C LEU A 51 -8.26 9.69 17.60
N SER A 52 -9.49 9.51 17.13
CA SER A 52 -10.69 10.08 17.76
C SER A 52 -11.12 9.42 19.08
N GLN A 53 -10.55 8.26 19.45
CA GLN A 53 -10.77 7.68 20.78
C GLN A 53 -9.71 8.14 21.82
N HIS A 54 -8.61 8.77 21.39
CA HIS A 54 -7.53 9.26 22.26
C HIS A 54 -7.11 10.72 22.03
N ALA A 55 -7.77 11.44 21.12
CA ALA A 55 -7.44 12.81 20.76
C ALA A 55 -8.66 13.71 20.92
N GLU A 56 -8.77 14.34 22.09
CA GLU A 56 -9.14 15.74 22.06
C GLU A 56 -8.02 16.49 21.32
N LYS A 57 -8.40 17.39 20.43
CA LYS A 57 -7.51 18.09 19.48
C LYS A 57 -6.23 18.61 20.18
N GLY A 58 -5.09 17.96 19.96
CA GLY A 58 -3.76 18.50 20.29
C GLY A 58 -2.86 17.69 21.22
N GLU A 59 -3.32 16.61 21.86
CA GLU A 59 -2.55 15.92 22.92
C GLU A 59 -2.18 14.44 22.62
N GLU A 60 -2.28 14.00 21.36
CA GLU A 60 -1.98 12.62 20.94
C GLU A 60 -0.55 12.16 21.26
N ALA A 61 0.41 13.09 21.25
CA ALA A 61 1.81 12.81 21.55
C ALA A 61 2.04 12.59 23.06
N GLU A 62 1.27 13.24 23.92
CA GLU A 62 1.43 13.21 25.38
C GLU A 62 0.86 11.92 26.00
N TYR A 63 -0.21 11.39 25.42
CA TYR A 63 -0.78 10.09 25.80
C TYR A 63 0.15 8.91 25.46
N VAL A 64 0.74 8.91 24.26
CA VAL A 64 1.70 7.87 23.83
C VAL A 64 2.99 7.93 24.65
N ALA A 65 3.48 9.14 24.97
CA ALA A 65 4.61 9.31 25.86
C ALA A 65 4.33 8.74 27.26
N THR A 66 3.14 8.97 27.81
CA THR A 66 2.75 8.48 29.14
C THR A 66 2.62 6.95 29.20
N GLN A 67 2.07 6.31 28.16
CA GLN A 67 1.97 4.85 28.06
C GLN A 67 3.33 4.14 27.89
N LEU A 68 4.32 4.79 27.25
CA LEU A 68 5.67 4.24 27.11
C LEU A 68 6.54 4.47 28.36
N LEU A 69 6.21 5.47 29.18
CA LEU A 69 6.96 5.83 30.38
C LEU A 69 6.49 5.11 31.64
N ASN A 70 5.30 4.49 31.62
CA ASN A 70 4.77 3.73 32.75
C ASN A 70 4.50 2.28 32.32
N PRO A 71 5.47 1.36 32.52
CA PRO A 71 5.38 -0.04 32.08
C PRO A 71 4.32 -0.86 32.82
#